data_AF-A0A482UUY8-F1
#
_entry.id   AF-A0A482UUY8-F1
#
_cell.length_a   1.000
_cell.length_b   1.000
_cell.length_c   1.000
_cell.angle_alpha   90.00
_cell.angle_beta   90.00
_cell.angle_gamma   90.00
#
_symmetry.space_group_name_H-M   'P 1'
#
loop_
_entity.id
_entity.type
_entity.pdbx_description
1 polymer ?
#
loop_
_entity_poly.entity_id
_entity_poly.type
_entity_poly.pdbx_seq_one_letter_code
_entity_poly.pdbx_strand_id
1 'polypeptide(L)'
;MKVFVLVLISTSCLGVWSERFVINTWAGPFTAATQSSFTSLQNGGSALDAVEQGCITCQDNQCDGTVGYGNHPGIFLTAFLSCT
;
A
#
# COMPACT_ATOMS: atom_id res chain seq x y z
N MET A 1 43.09 -3.59 16.42
CA MET A 1 42.55 -3.14 15.12
C MET A 1 41.48 -4.07 14.51
N LYS A 2 41.57 -5.40 14.62
CA LYS A 2 40.52 -6.33 14.10
C LYS A 2 39.15 -6.24 14.83
N VAL A 3 39.16 -6.02 16.15
CA VAL A 3 37.93 -5.98 16.98
C VAL A 3 37.05 -4.77 16.66
N PHE A 4 37.64 -3.61 16.34
CA PHE A 4 36.91 -2.39 16.02
C PHE A 4 36.10 -2.51 14.72
N VAL A 5 36.63 -3.25 13.73
CA VAL A 5 35.98 -3.48 12.43
C VAL A 5 34.76 -4.39 12.58
N LEU A 6 34.84 -5.42 13.43
CA LEU A 6 33.73 -6.35 13.68
C LEU A 6 32.55 -5.67 14.40
N VAL A 7 32.83 -4.74 15.32
CA VAL A 7 31.78 -3.97 16.04
C VAL A 7 31.00 -3.06 15.08
N LEU A 8 31.70 -2.40 14.14
CA LEU A 8 31.06 -1.51 13.16
C LEU A 8 30.18 -2.28 12.14
N ILE A 9 30.59 -3.48 11.73
CA ILE A 9 29.81 -4.36 10.82
C ILE A 9 28.56 -4.91 11.52
N SER A 10 28.65 -5.24 12.81
CA SER A 10 27.50 -5.70 13.61
C SER A 10 26.46 -4.59 13.80
N THR A 11 26.88 -3.34 13.99
CA THR A 11 25.96 -2.20 14.14
C THR A 11 25.20 -1.86 12.86
N SER A 12 25.78 -2.07 11.67
CA SER A 12 25.08 -1.91 10.39
C SER A 12 24.05 -3.00 10.09
N CYS A 13 24.15 -4.16 10.76
CA CYS A 13 23.23 -5.29 10.57
C CYS A 13 21.96 -5.19 11.45
N LEU A 14 21.95 -4.28 12.43
CA LEU A 14 20.75 -3.97 13.23
C LEU A 14 19.79 -3.01 12.50
N GLY A 15 20.20 -2.47 11.36
CA GLY A 15 19.31 -1.81 10.42
C GLY A 15 18.54 -2.86 9.63
N VAL A 16 17.33 -3.20 10.06
CA VAL A 16 16.34 -3.83 9.18
C VAL A 16 16.18 -2.92 7.97
N TRP A 17 16.71 -3.36 6.83
CA TRP A 17 16.42 -2.73 5.54
C TRP A 17 14.97 -3.09 5.19
N SER A 18 14.02 -2.40 5.80
CA SER A 18 12.61 -2.53 5.44
C SER A 18 12.38 -1.74 4.15
N GLU A 19 12.67 -2.38 3.02
CA GLU A 19 12.29 -1.83 1.73
C GLU A 19 10.76 -1.79 1.65
N ARG A 20 10.18 -0.59 1.65
CA ARG A 20 8.74 -0.38 1.58
C ARG A 20 8.33 -0.50 0.13
N PHE A 21 7.50 -1.48 -0.19
CA PHE A 21 7.03 -1.71 -1.55
C PHE A 21 5.52 -1.94 -1.56
N VAL A 22 4.85 -1.39 -2.58
CA VAL A 22 3.41 -1.49 -2.76
C VAL A 22 3.16 -2.00 -4.17
N ILE A 23 2.31 -3.02 -4.27
CA ILE A 23 1.78 -3.49 -5.54
C ILE A 23 0.27 -3.44 -5.44
N ASN A 24 -0.37 -2.90 -6.47
CA ASN A 24 -1.80 -3.01 -6.66
C ASN A 24 -2.10 -3.31 -8.12
N THR A 25 -3.31 -3.80 -8.35
CA THR A 25 -3.93 -3.82 -9.65
C THR A 25 -4.88 -2.63 -9.76
N TRP A 26 -5.16 -2.06 -10.93
CA TRP A 26 -4.54 -2.26 -12.25
C TRP A 26 -3.58 -1.10 -12.56
N ALA A 27 -3.32 -0.80 -13.84
CA ALA A 27 -2.62 0.41 -14.27
C ALA A 27 -3.60 1.57 -14.56
N GLY A 28 -3.09 2.78 -14.83
CA GLY A 28 -3.95 3.92 -15.19
C GLY A 28 -4.54 4.62 -13.96
N PRO A 29 -5.88 4.73 -13.82
CA PRO A 29 -6.51 5.46 -12.71
C PRO A 29 -6.15 4.90 -11.32
N PHE A 30 -5.73 3.64 -11.27
CA PHE A 30 -5.28 2.93 -10.07
C PHE A 30 -3.91 3.38 -9.55
N THR A 31 -3.18 4.22 -10.28
CA THR A 31 -1.92 4.83 -9.79
C THR A 31 -2.15 5.73 -8.57
N ALA A 32 -3.34 6.31 -8.45
CA ALA A 32 -3.74 7.06 -7.26
C ALA A 32 -3.75 6.19 -6.00
N ALA A 33 -4.19 4.93 -6.12
CA ALA A 33 -4.14 3.97 -5.01
C ALA A 33 -2.69 3.63 -4.63
N THR A 34 -1.81 3.36 -5.61
CA THR A 34 -0.39 3.11 -5.35
C THR A 34 0.25 4.28 -4.60
N GLN A 35 -0.03 5.50 -5.05
CA GLN A 35 0.53 6.71 -4.44
C GLN A 35 0.05 6.90 -3.00
N SER A 36 -1.25 6.72 -2.75
CA SER A 36 -1.83 6.84 -1.40
C SER A 36 -1.29 5.79 -0.44
N SER A 37 -1.26 4.52 -0.86
CA SER A 37 -0.66 3.42 -0.10
C SER A 37 0.81 3.67 0.23
N PHE A 38 1.59 4.13 -0.75
CA PHE A 38 3.01 4.40 -0.53
C PHE A 38 3.24 5.59 0.40
N THR A 39 2.41 6.64 0.32
CA THR A 39 2.42 7.75 1.26
C THR A 39 2.08 7.30 2.69
N SER A 40 1.13 6.38 2.86
CA SER A 40 0.81 5.79 4.18
C SER A 40 2.02 5.05 4.78
N LEU A 41 2.71 4.23 3.99
CA LEU A 41 3.96 3.59 4.42
C LEU A 41 5.08 4.60 4.71
N GLN A 42 5.18 5.68 3.93
CA GLN A 42 6.15 6.75 4.14
C GLN A 42 5.98 7.42 5.51
N ASN A 43 4.73 7.63 5.90
CA ASN A 43 4.34 8.26 7.17
C ASN A 43 4.48 7.33 8.38
N GLY A 44 4.98 6.11 8.20
CA GLY A 44 5.13 5.12 9.28
C GLY A 44 3.88 4.31 9.56
N GLY A 45 2.89 4.35 8.66
CA GLY A 45 1.74 3.44 8.69
C GLY A 45 2.16 1.98 8.54
N SER A 46 1.35 1.08 9.10
CA SER A 46 1.54 -0.36 8.92
C SER A 46 1.23 -0.78 7.48
N ALA A 47 1.63 -1.99 7.12
CA ALA A 47 1.25 -2.57 5.82
C ALA A 47 -0.28 -2.63 5.64
N LEU A 48 -1.03 -2.83 6.72
CA LEU A 48 -2.49 -2.85 6.69
C LEU A 48 -3.06 -1.46 6.41
N ASP A 49 -2.55 -0.44 7.10
CA ASP A 49 -2.96 0.96 6.86
C ASP A 49 -2.67 1.38 5.43
N ALA A 50 -1.56 0.92 4.85
CA ALA A 50 -1.22 1.22 3.46
C ALA A 50 -2.21 0.60 2.46
N VAL A 51 -2.59 -0.66 2.65
CA VAL A 51 -3.57 -1.33 1.79
C VAL A 51 -4.93 -0.63 1.92
N GLU A 52 -5.38 -0.37 3.14
CA GLU A 52 -6.65 0.30 3.41
C GLU A 52 -6.73 1.68 2.75
N GLN A 53 -5.70 2.52 2.90
CA GLN A 53 -5.68 3.86 2.31
C GLN A 53 -5.69 3.86 0.78
N GLY A 54 -4.96 2.94 0.13
CA GLY A 54 -4.99 2.82 -1.33
C GLY A 54 -6.35 2.37 -1.85
N CYS A 55 -6.96 1.43 -1.14
CA CYS A 55 -8.29 0.93 -1.38
C CYS A 55 -9.37 2.01 -1.32
N ILE A 56 -9.40 2.77 -0.22
CA ILE A 56 -10.34 3.90 -0.02
C ILE A 56 -10.18 4.91 -1.16
N THR A 57 -8.93 5.23 -1.51
CA THR A 57 -8.64 6.18 -2.60
C THR A 57 -9.29 5.77 -3.92
N CYS A 58 -9.27 4.48 -4.27
CA CYS A 58 -9.92 4.01 -5.50
C CYS A 58 -11.44 3.85 -5.39
N GLN A 59 -11.97 3.63 -4.19
CA GLN A 59 -13.42 3.66 -3.96
C GLN A 59 -13.98 5.08 -4.15
N ASP A 60 -13.30 6.09 -3.60
CA ASP A 60 -13.71 7.50 -3.71
C ASP A 60 -13.55 8.03 -5.13
N ASN A 61 -12.45 7.68 -5.80
CA ASN A 61 -12.17 8.11 -7.17
C ASN A 61 -12.94 7.31 -8.24
N GLN A 62 -13.69 6.29 -7.84
CA GLN A 62 -14.32 5.32 -8.73
C GLN A 62 -13.37 4.84 -9.84
N CYS A 63 -12.21 4.29 -9.45
CA CYS A 63 -11.17 3.89 -10.40
C CYS A 63 -11.74 3.01 -11.52
N ASP A 64 -11.57 3.46 -12.77
CA ASP A 64 -12.06 2.81 -14.00
C ASP A 64 -13.58 2.58 -14.04
N GLY A 65 -14.35 3.24 -13.16
CA GLY A 65 -15.78 2.98 -12.98
C GLY A 65 -16.08 1.55 -12.52
N THR A 66 -15.08 0.79 -12.06
CA THR A 66 -15.24 -0.60 -11.60
C THR A 66 -15.12 -0.73 -10.09
N VAL A 67 -14.51 0.26 -9.42
CA VAL A 67 -14.37 0.33 -7.97
C VAL A 67 -15.29 1.42 -7.41
N GLY A 68 -15.84 1.21 -6.21
CA GLY A 68 -16.73 2.18 -5.55
C GLY A 68 -18.22 1.89 -5.78
N TYR A 69 -19.07 2.88 -5.48
CA TYR A 69 -20.51 2.67 -5.34
C TYR A 69 -21.23 2.54 -6.68
N GLY A 70 -22.21 1.62 -6.75
CA GLY A 70 -23.32 1.69 -7.72
C GLY A 70 -23.01 1.36 -9.19
N ASN A 71 -21.80 0.91 -9.53
CA ASN A 71 -21.38 0.71 -10.93
C ASN A 71 -22.01 -0.51 -11.65
N HIS A 72 -23.01 -1.19 -11.06
CA HIS A 72 -23.77 -2.26 -11.72
C HIS A 72 -25.27 -2.21 -11.39
N PRO A 73 -26.16 -1.89 -12.35
CA PRO A 73 -27.61 -1.87 -12.13
C PRO A 73 -28.14 -3.31 -12.11
N GLY A 74 -28.01 -3.99 -10.96
CA GLY A 74 -28.56 -5.34 -10.77
C GLY A 74 -27.98 -6.12 -9.60
N ILE A 75 -26.77 -5.78 -9.13
CA ILE A 75 -26.16 -6.45 -7.98
C ILE A 75 -25.63 -5.44 -6.97
N PHE A 76 -26.48 -5.14 -5.98
CA PHE A 76 -26.18 -4.31 -4.82
C PHE A 76 -25.20 -4.98 -3.82
N LEU A 77 -24.46 -6.03 -4.21
CA LEU A 77 -23.76 -6.90 -3.25
C LEU A 77 -22.28 -7.20 -3.53
N THR A 78 -21.61 -6.59 -4.51
CA THR A 78 -20.19 -6.91 -4.79
C THR A 78 -19.17 -5.80 -4.52
N ALA A 79 -19.55 -4.66 -3.96
CA ALA A 79 -18.57 -3.63 -3.55
C ALA A 79 -17.81 -3.95 -2.24
N PHE A 80 -18.25 -4.97 -1.49
CA PHE A 80 -17.69 -5.31 -0.17
C PHE A 80 -16.42 -6.17 -0.22
N LEU A 81 -15.98 -6.70 -1.37
CA LEU A 81 -14.95 -7.76 -1.41
C LEU A 81 -13.56 -7.33 -1.86
N SER A 82 -13.16 -6.06 -1.71
CA SER A 82 -11.79 -5.69 -2.10
C SER A 82 -10.90 -5.14 -0.99
N CYS A 83 -11.42 -4.83 0.21
CA CYS A 83 -10.64 -4.07 1.18
C CYS A 83 -11.03 -4.35 2.65
N THR A 84 -11.45 -5.58 2.95
CA THR A 84 -11.52 -6.16 4.31
C THR A 84 -11.41 -7.68 4.18
#